data_AF-A0AAD7EVF1-F1
#
_entry.id   AF-A0AAD7EVF1-F1
#
_cell.length_a   1.000
_cell.length_b   1.000
_cell.length_c   1.000
_cell.angle_alpha   90.00
_cell.angle_beta   90.00
_cell.angle_gamma   90.00
#
_symmetry.space_group_name_H-M   'P 1'
#
loop_
_entity.id
_entity.type
_entity.pdbx_description
1 polymer ?
#
loop_
_entity_poly.entity_id
_entity_poly.type
_entity_poly.pdbx_seq_one_letter_code
_entity_poly.pdbx_strand_id
1 'polypeptide(L)'
;MQQDYSMEVDLCELLLGMKLGQPGKRETPRVDCQNSPFAADSDDSSMLEMQTSHPDETLHLTPSSPSEPPYQGCAYLQAIQSQLDAQKFPTTSGEYIESIFTHRQIFFAFPGGHRCCARAFSDLACSLQRREWRADREADMEAVSAFNYEAQFIASVMA
;
A
#
# COMPACT_ATOMS: atom_id res chain seq x y z
N MET A 1 1.12 -32.68 -43.63
CA MET A 1 1.53 -31.26 -43.57
C MET A 1 0.53 -30.56 -42.67
N GLN A 2 0.84 -30.46 -41.38
CA GLN A 2 0.03 -29.74 -40.40
C GLN A 2 0.60 -28.32 -40.33
N GLN A 3 -0.14 -27.33 -40.79
CA GLN A 3 0.24 -25.93 -40.59
C GLN A 3 -0.27 -25.50 -39.22
N ASP A 4 0.68 -25.31 -38.32
CA ASP A 4 0.50 -24.69 -37.02
C ASP A 4 0.31 -23.18 -37.26
N TYR A 5 -0.91 -22.69 -37.08
CA TYR A 5 -1.24 -21.27 -37.24
C TYR A 5 -1.22 -20.64 -35.85
N SER A 6 -0.02 -20.33 -35.36
CA SER A 6 0.17 -19.52 -34.16
C SER A 6 -0.26 -18.10 -34.50
N MET A 7 -1.48 -17.72 -34.10
CA MET A 7 -1.88 -16.32 -34.08
C MET A 7 -1.21 -15.65 -32.89
N GLU A 8 0.07 -15.33 -33.05
CA GLU A 8 0.76 -14.43 -32.13
C GLU A 8 0.16 -13.04 -32.30
N VAL A 9 -0.79 -12.71 -31.44
CA VAL A 9 -1.36 -11.37 -31.36
C VAL A 9 -0.25 -10.45 -30.87
N ASP A 10 0.27 -9.61 -31.77
CA ASP A 10 1.28 -8.62 -31.42
C ASP A 10 0.66 -7.55 -30.51
N LEU A 11 0.93 -7.68 -29.21
CA LEU A 11 0.48 -6.75 -28.19
C LEU A 11 0.98 -5.32 -28.44
N CYS A 12 2.12 -5.16 -29.11
CA CYS A 12 2.65 -3.84 -29.48
C CYS A 12 1.78 -3.17 -30.54
N GLU A 13 1.33 -3.89 -31.57
CA GLU A 13 0.39 -3.35 -32.56
C GLU A 13 -0.95 -2.96 -31.94
N LEU A 14 -1.46 -3.78 -31.02
CA LEU A 14 -2.72 -3.50 -30.33
C LEU A 14 -2.64 -2.21 -29.50
N LEU A 15 -1.55 -2.00 -28.76
CA LEU A 15 -1.30 -0.80 -27.97
C LEU A 15 -1.12 0.46 -28.84
N LEU A 16 -0.50 0.31 -30.02
CA LEU A 16 -0.32 1.40 -30.97
C LEU A 16 -1.65 1.84 -31.62
N GLY A 17 -2.59 0.91 -31.81
CA GLY A 17 -3.93 1.19 -32.34
C GLY A 17 -4.83 1.98 -31.38
N MET A 18 -4.57 1.94 -30.06
CA MET A 18 -5.38 2.60 -29.04
C MET A 18 -5.00 4.07 -28.76
N LYS A 19 -4.40 4.75 -29.74
CA LYS A 19 -4.02 6.17 -29.63
C LYS A 19 -5.27 7.05 -29.48
N LEU A 20 -5.70 7.26 -28.24
CA LEU A 20 -6.82 8.14 -27.88
C LEU A 20 -6.52 9.56 -28.38
N GLY A 21 -7.48 10.09 -29.16
CA GLY A 21 -7.45 11.43 -29.72
C GLY A 21 -7.23 12.52 -28.67
N GLN A 22 -6.61 13.59 -29.17
CA GLN A 22 -6.18 14.82 -28.51
C GLN A 22 -7.23 15.55 -27.63
N PRO A 23 -6.77 16.50 -26.77
CA PRO A 23 -7.53 16.98 -25.63
C PRO A 23 -8.67 17.92 -26.05
N GLY A 24 -9.91 17.47 -25.82
CA GLY A 24 -11.09 18.33 -25.81
C GLY A 24 -11.15 19.12 -24.50
N LYS A 25 -11.28 20.45 -24.62
CA LYS A 25 -11.53 21.42 -23.55
C LYS A 25 -12.48 20.88 -22.48
N ARG A 26 -12.00 20.73 -21.24
CA ARG A 26 -12.85 20.54 -20.06
C ARG A 26 -13.23 21.92 -19.52
N GLU A 27 -14.50 22.29 -19.72
CA GLU A 27 -15.16 23.34 -18.95
C GLU A 27 -15.35 22.83 -17.52
N THR A 28 -14.98 23.68 -16.56
CA THR A 28 -15.04 23.41 -15.12
C THR A 28 -16.48 23.53 -14.61
N PRO A 29 -17.05 22.50 -13.95
CA PRO A 29 -18.16 22.71 -13.04
C PRO A 29 -17.59 23.14 -11.68
N ARG A 30 -17.87 24.38 -11.27
CA ARG A 30 -17.74 24.79 -9.86
C ARG A 30 -18.75 23.98 -9.05
N VAL A 31 -18.24 23.13 -8.16
CA VAL A 31 -19.04 22.56 -7.07
C VAL A 31 -18.72 23.39 -5.84
N ASP A 32 -19.69 24.20 -5.43
CA ASP A 32 -19.66 24.95 -4.18
C ASP A 32 -19.81 23.96 -3.01
N CYS A 33 -18.72 23.68 -2.31
CA CYS A 33 -18.75 23.01 -1.00
C CYS A 33 -19.02 24.05 0.08
N GLN A 34 -20.28 24.50 0.20
CA GLN A 34 -20.76 25.18 1.40
C GLN A 34 -21.51 24.16 2.26
N ASN A 35 -20.90 23.78 3.39
CA ASN A 35 -21.52 23.67 4.72
C ASN A 35 -20.65 22.79 5.63
N SER A 36 -19.83 23.44 6.44
CA SER A 36 -19.38 22.91 7.74
C SER A 36 -19.88 23.87 8.81
N PRO A 37 -20.52 23.33 9.85
CA PRO A 37 -20.30 23.88 11.18
C PRO A 37 -20.09 22.74 12.17
N PHE A 38 -18.82 22.41 12.45
CA PHE A 38 -18.46 21.82 13.74
C PHE A 38 -17.76 22.90 14.56
N ALA A 39 -18.56 23.61 15.35
CA ALA A 39 -18.08 24.40 16.46
C ALA A 39 -17.84 23.44 17.64
N ALA A 40 -16.58 23.29 18.04
CA ALA A 40 -16.23 22.74 19.34
C ALA A 40 -15.32 23.77 20.01
N ASP A 41 -15.95 24.56 20.86
CA ASP A 41 -15.36 25.54 21.75
C ASP A 41 -14.90 24.79 23.01
N SER A 42 -13.61 24.88 23.34
CA SER A 42 -13.10 24.52 24.67
C SER A 42 -11.67 25.02 24.82
N ASP A 43 -11.58 26.24 25.33
CA ASP A 43 -10.41 26.71 26.03
C ASP A 43 -10.92 27.32 27.35
N ASP A 44 -10.63 26.68 28.47
CA ASP A 44 -10.30 27.43 29.69
C ASP A 44 -9.36 26.61 30.58
N SER A 45 -8.28 27.30 30.93
CA SER A 45 -7.13 26.82 31.68
C SER A 45 -7.40 26.96 33.18
N SER A 46 -7.05 25.95 33.98
CA SER A 46 -6.87 26.15 35.42
C SER A 46 -5.54 25.57 35.91
N MET A 47 -4.76 26.49 36.46
CA MET A 47 -3.47 26.32 37.12
C MET A 47 -3.66 25.70 38.50
N LEU A 48 -2.95 24.62 38.83
CA LEU A 48 -2.55 24.35 40.21
C LEU A 48 -1.14 23.76 40.23
N GLU A 49 -0.20 24.61 40.65
CA GLU A 49 1.14 24.25 41.08
C GLU A 49 1.06 23.42 42.37
N MET A 50 1.81 22.32 42.42
CA MET A 50 2.26 21.74 43.68
C MET A 50 3.69 21.24 43.47
N GLN A 51 4.64 22.12 43.76
CA GLN A 51 6.04 21.78 43.92
C GLN A 51 6.21 20.96 45.20
N THR A 52 6.77 19.76 45.06
CA THR A 52 7.49 19.10 46.14
C THR A 52 8.81 18.60 45.60
N SER A 53 9.86 18.97 46.32
CA SER A 53 11.25 19.01 45.89
C SER A 53 12.01 17.71 46.16
N HIS A 54 12.97 17.42 45.26
CA HIS A 54 14.22 16.65 45.41
C HIS A 54 14.20 15.10 45.46
N PRO A 55 15.32 14.41 45.13
CA PRO A 55 16.50 14.81 44.36
C PRO A 55 16.85 13.87 43.16
N ASP A 56 17.53 14.45 42.17
CA ASP A 56 18.66 13.87 41.41
C ASP A 56 18.61 12.37 41.05
N GLU A 57 17.81 12.02 40.05
CA GLU A 57 18.22 11.00 39.08
C GLU A 57 18.37 11.69 37.73
N THR A 58 19.63 11.86 37.32
CA THR A 58 19.98 12.22 35.94
C THR A 58 19.61 11.02 35.04
N LEU A 59 18.31 10.81 34.83
CA LEU A 59 17.82 9.99 33.73
C LEU A 59 18.03 10.83 32.47
N HIS A 60 19.11 10.52 31.76
CA HIS A 60 19.23 10.82 30.35
C HIS A 60 18.00 10.24 29.64
N LEU A 61 16.94 11.05 29.54
CA LEU A 61 15.84 10.84 28.61
C LEU A 61 16.44 11.02 27.22
N THR A 62 17.02 9.94 26.70
CA THR A 62 17.25 9.81 25.26
C THR A 62 15.91 10.10 24.60
N PRO A 63 15.82 11.08 23.68
CA PRO A 63 14.63 11.24 22.87
C PRO A 63 14.46 9.91 22.14
N SER A 64 13.46 9.14 22.54
CA SER A 64 13.02 7.95 21.83
C SER A 64 12.68 8.42 20.43
N SER A 65 13.60 8.19 19.51
CA SER A 65 13.41 8.37 18.08
C SER A 65 12.05 7.77 17.71
N PRO A 66 11.23 8.46 16.90
CA PRO A 66 9.96 7.90 16.44
C PRO A 66 10.24 6.51 15.91
N SER A 67 9.66 5.49 16.54
CA SER A 67 9.80 4.11 16.10
C SER A 67 9.39 4.09 14.64
N GLU A 68 10.30 3.75 13.73
CA GLU A 68 9.94 3.59 12.32
C GLU A 68 8.72 2.65 12.26
N PRO A 69 7.73 2.94 11.40
CA PRO A 69 6.58 2.06 11.28
C PRO A 69 7.09 0.65 10.98
N PRO A 70 6.55 -0.38 11.66
CA PRO A 70 7.06 -1.76 11.54
C PRO A 70 6.94 -2.32 10.11
N TYR A 71 6.21 -1.62 9.25
CA TYR A 71 5.79 -2.01 7.93
C TYR A 71 6.12 -0.92 6.92
N GLN A 72 6.47 -1.35 5.70
CA GLN A 72 6.86 -0.47 4.60
C GLN A 72 5.73 -0.36 3.57
N GLY A 73 5.83 0.62 2.67
CA GLY A 73 4.86 0.82 1.59
C GLY A 73 3.69 1.71 1.99
N CYS A 74 2.64 1.74 1.16
CA CYS A 74 1.45 2.54 1.41
C CYS A 74 0.62 1.96 2.57
N ALA A 75 -0.25 2.78 3.17
CA ALA A 75 -1.07 2.38 4.32
C ALA A 75 -1.89 1.10 4.06
N TYR A 76 -2.33 0.89 2.82
CA TYR A 76 -3.01 -0.33 2.41
C TYR A 76 -2.12 -1.58 2.60
N LEU A 77 -0.90 -1.58 2.05
CA LEU A 77 0.01 -2.71 2.18
C LEU A 77 0.47 -2.93 3.62
N GLN A 78 0.66 -1.85 4.39
CA GLN A 78 0.96 -1.97 5.83
C GLN A 78 -0.17 -2.69 6.58
N ALA A 79 -1.43 -2.42 6.24
CA ALA A 79 -2.56 -3.13 6.83
C ALA A 79 -2.58 -4.61 6.45
N ILE A 80 -2.25 -4.95 5.20
CA ILE A 80 -2.14 -6.35 4.75
C ILE A 80 -1.00 -7.08 5.50
N GLN A 81 0.17 -6.45 5.62
CA GLN A 81 1.30 -7.00 6.37
C GLN A 81 0.93 -7.27 7.83
N SER A 82 0.27 -6.33 8.50
CA SER A 82 -0.22 -6.51 9.87
C SER A 82 -1.21 -7.66 10.02
N GLN A 83 -2.17 -7.80 9.08
CA GLN A 83 -3.14 -8.89 9.11
C GLN A 83 -2.48 -10.26 8.85
N LEU A 84 -1.49 -10.30 7.96
CA LEU A 84 -0.71 -11.49 7.67
C LEU A 84 0.07 -11.94 8.91
N ASP A 85 0.76 -11.03 9.58
CA ASP A 85 1.48 -11.34 10.82
C ASP A 85 0.54 -11.80 11.94
N ALA A 86 -0.63 -11.16 12.06
CA ALA A 86 -1.68 -11.56 13.00
C ALA A 86 -2.39 -12.87 12.61
N GLN A 87 -2.07 -13.48 11.47
CA GLN A 87 -2.72 -14.68 10.92
C GLN A 87 -4.25 -14.50 10.72
N LYS A 88 -4.68 -13.25 10.49
CA LYS A 88 -6.08 -12.87 10.23
C LYS A 88 -6.37 -12.64 8.75
N PHE A 89 -5.33 -12.45 7.95
CA PHE A 89 -5.49 -12.30 6.52
C PHE A 89 -5.94 -13.63 5.89
N PRO A 90 -7.04 -13.67 5.12
CA PRO A 90 -7.48 -14.91 4.53
C PRO A 90 -6.50 -15.35 3.43
N THR A 91 -5.88 -16.50 3.59
CA THR A 91 -4.82 -17.02 2.73
C THR A 91 -5.37 -17.75 1.50
N THR A 92 -6.41 -17.18 0.89
CA THR A 92 -7.00 -17.72 -0.35
C THR A 92 -6.42 -17.00 -1.57
N SER A 93 -6.36 -17.68 -2.72
CA SER A 93 -5.85 -17.09 -3.97
C SER A 93 -6.62 -15.80 -4.34
N GLY A 94 -7.94 -15.77 -4.08
CA GLY A 94 -8.79 -14.60 -4.36
C GLY A 94 -8.38 -13.34 -3.61
N GLU A 95 -8.14 -13.44 -2.31
CA GLU A 95 -7.79 -12.28 -1.46
C GLU A 95 -6.41 -11.70 -1.80
N TYR A 96 -5.45 -12.55 -2.17
CA TYR A 96 -4.15 -12.11 -2.66
C TYR A 96 -4.28 -11.32 -3.98
N ILE A 97 -5.09 -11.82 -4.92
CA ILE A 97 -5.34 -11.15 -6.21
C ILE A 97 -6.10 -9.84 -6.00
N GLU A 98 -7.13 -9.84 -5.16
CA GLU A 98 -7.88 -8.63 -4.82
C GLU A 98 -6.97 -7.58 -4.19
N SER A 99 -6.02 -8.01 -3.36
CA SER A 99 -5.02 -7.11 -2.78
C SER A 99 -4.11 -6.46 -3.82
N ILE A 100 -3.67 -7.22 -4.81
CA ILE A 100 -2.87 -6.69 -5.93
C ILE A 100 -3.69 -5.69 -6.74
N PHE A 101 -4.92 -6.03 -7.11
CA PHE A 101 -5.77 -5.13 -7.90
C PHE A 101 -6.16 -3.86 -7.14
N THR A 102 -6.47 -3.98 -5.85
CA THR A 102 -6.76 -2.84 -4.99
C THR A 102 -5.53 -1.93 -4.87
N HIS A 103 -4.35 -2.52 -4.62
CA HIS A 103 -3.11 -1.76 -4.65
C HIS A 103 -2.91 -1.02 -5.97
N ARG A 104 -3.07 -1.69 -7.12
CA ARG A 104 -2.91 -1.08 -8.45
C ARG A 104 -3.86 0.09 -8.66
N GLN A 105 -5.12 -0.03 -8.26
CA GLN A 105 -6.09 1.06 -8.36
C GLN A 105 -5.62 2.29 -7.58
N ILE A 106 -5.19 2.09 -6.33
CA ILE A 106 -4.69 3.18 -5.47
C ILE A 106 -3.38 3.76 -6.03
N PHE A 107 -2.50 2.90 -6.54
CA PHE A 107 -1.24 3.28 -7.17
C PHE A 107 -1.47 4.21 -8.36
N PHE A 108 -2.38 3.85 -9.28
CA PHE A 108 -2.68 4.69 -10.44
C PHE A 108 -3.37 6.00 -10.07
N ALA A 109 -4.11 6.05 -8.96
CA ALA A 109 -4.71 7.30 -8.47
C ALA A 109 -3.67 8.26 -7.90
N PHE A 110 -2.63 7.74 -7.22
CA PHE A 110 -1.56 8.57 -6.64
C PHE A 110 -0.19 7.86 -6.62
N PRO A 111 0.55 7.82 -7.74
CA PRO A 111 1.82 7.08 -7.82
C PRO A 111 2.88 7.60 -6.85
N GLY A 112 2.89 8.92 -6.58
CA GLY A 112 3.88 9.56 -5.72
C GLY A 112 3.90 9.04 -4.27
N GLY A 113 2.79 8.48 -3.79
CA GLY A 113 2.66 7.89 -2.45
C GLY A 113 3.18 6.46 -2.30
N HIS A 114 3.70 5.85 -3.37
CA HIS A 114 3.97 4.41 -3.42
C HIS A 114 5.46 4.06 -3.56
N ARG A 115 6.36 4.98 -3.22
CA ARG A 115 7.83 4.83 -3.35
C ARG A 115 8.40 3.59 -2.64
N CYS A 116 7.78 3.19 -1.53
CA CYS A 116 8.22 2.03 -0.75
C CYS A 116 7.42 0.75 -1.05
N CYS A 117 6.44 0.79 -1.97
CA CYS A 117 5.55 -0.35 -2.21
C CYS A 117 6.26 -1.52 -2.89
N ALA A 118 7.26 -1.26 -3.74
CA ALA A 118 8.09 -2.34 -4.31
C ALA A 118 8.72 -3.20 -3.19
N ARG A 119 9.32 -2.55 -2.19
CA ARG A 119 9.89 -3.23 -1.02
C ARG A 119 8.82 -3.94 -0.20
N ALA A 120 7.68 -3.29 0.05
CA ALA A 120 6.59 -3.88 0.82
C ALA A 120 6.04 -5.17 0.19
N PHE A 121 5.92 -5.24 -1.14
CA PHE A 121 5.56 -6.46 -1.85
C PHE A 121 6.62 -7.55 -1.78
N SER A 122 7.91 -7.19 -1.88
CA SER A 122 9.00 -8.14 -1.64
C SER A 122 8.95 -8.70 -0.22
N ASP A 123 8.72 -7.85 0.79
CA ASP A 123 8.59 -8.28 2.18
C ASP A 123 7.39 -9.22 2.38
N LEU A 124 6.25 -8.93 1.73
CA LEU A 124 5.08 -9.82 1.70
C LEU A 124 5.41 -11.19 1.11
N ALA A 125 6.08 -11.22 -0.05
CA ALA A 125 6.52 -12.46 -0.70
C ALA A 125 7.47 -13.25 0.22
N CYS A 126 8.46 -12.60 0.82
CA CYS A 126 9.38 -13.24 1.76
C CYS A 126 8.67 -13.76 3.02
N SER A 127 7.64 -13.06 3.51
CA SER A 127 6.85 -13.51 4.64
C SER A 127 5.98 -14.72 4.31
N LEU A 128 5.38 -14.77 3.11
CA LEU A 128 4.64 -15.96 2.66
C LEU A 128 5.56 -17.15 2.45
N GLN A 129 6.71 -16.96 1.81
CA GLN A 129 7.67 -18.05 1.53
C GLN A 129 8.23 -18.72 2.80
N ARG A 130 8.33 -17.97 3.90
CA ARG A 130 8.85 -18.48 5.19
C ARG A 130 7.78 -19.16 6.05
N ARG A 131 6.51 -19.14 5.65
CA ARG A 131 5.44 -19.76 6.43
C ARG A 131 5.55 -21.26 6.39
N GLU A 132 5.23 -21.87 7.53
CA GLU A 132 5.01 -23.31 7.59
C GLU A 132 3.86 -23.70 6.68
N TRP A 133 4.06 -24.81 5.97
CA TRP A 133 3.04 -25.40 5.13
C TRP A 133 1.80 -25.76 5.96
N ARG A 134 0.64 -25.42 5.44
CA ARG A 134 -0.67 -25.87 5.92
C ARG A 134 -1.60 -26.08 4.74
N ALA A 135 -2.54 -27.02 4.87
CA ALA A 135 -3.46 -27.37 3.80
C ALA A 135 -4.37 -26.20 3.36
N ASP A 136 -4.60 -25.21 4.22
CA ASP A 136 -5.37 -23.98 3.93
C ASP A 136 -4.54 -22.86 3.29
N ARG A 137 -3.26 -23.12 2.97
CA ARG A 137 -2.28 -22.14 2.44
C ARG A 137 -1.67 -22.53 1.10
N GLU A 138 -2.33 -23.40 0.35
CA GLU A 138 -1.85 -23.84 -0.97
C GLU A 138 -1.58 -22.64 -1.91
N ALA A 139 -2.33 -21.55 -1.76
CA ALA A 139 -2.21 -20.34 -2.58
C ALA A 139 -0.99 -19.46 -2.22
N ASP A 140 -0.29 -19.70 -1.11
CA ASP A 140 0.82 -18.84 -0.67
C ASP A 140 1.94 -18.81 -1.72
N MET A 141 2.25 -19.93 -2.38
CA MET A 141 3.30 -20.00 -3.41
C MET A 141 2.95 -19.24 -4.69
N GLU A 142 1.68 -19.28 -5.10
CA GLU A 142 1.19 -18.48 -6.23
C GLU A 142 1.25 -16.98 -5.89
N ALA A 143 0.85 -16.63 -4.66
CA ALA A 143 0.90 -15.27 -4.17
C ALA A 143 2.33 -14.72 -4.05
N VAL A 144 3.31 -15.54 -3.62
CA VAL A 144 4.74 -15.18 -3.63
C VAL A 144 5.17 -14.74 -5.02
N SER A 145 4.79 -15.50 -6.05
CA SER A 145 5.13 -15.17 -7.43
C SER A 145 4.46 -13.86 -7.86
N ALA A 146 3.15 -13.73 -7.60
CA ALA A 146 2.38 -12.54 -7.97
C ALA A 146 2.89 -11.27 -7.28
N PHE A 147 3.23 -11.33 -5.99
CA PHE A 147 3.80 -10.21 -5.25
C PHE A 147 5.21 -9.83 -5.75
N ASN A 148 6.04 -10.80 -6.12
CA ASN A 148 7.33 -10.50 -6.73
C ASN A 148 7.19 -9.79 -8.09
N TYR A 149 6.23 -10.21 -8.93
CA TYR A 149 5.93 -9.51 -10.17
C TYR A 149 5.45 -8.08 -9.91
N GLU A 150 4.58 -7.88 -8.92
CA GLU A 150 4.10 -6.55 -8.56
C GLU A 150 5.23 -5.65 -8.02
N ALA A 151 6.14 -6.19 -7.22
CA ALA A 151 7.32 -5.47 -6.75
C ALA A 151 8.20 -4.97 -7.92
N GLN A 152 8.45 -5.85 -8.91
CA GLN A 152 9.21 -5.50 -10.11
C GLN A 152 8.49 -4.47 -10.98
N PHE A 153 7.16 -4.59 -11.13
CA PHE A 153 6.35 -3.63 -11.84
C PHE A 153 6.44 -2.23 -11.21
N ILE A 154 6.29 -2.12 -9.89
CA ILE A 154 6.40 -0.83 -9.21
C ILE A 154 7.82 -0.28 -9.34
N ALA A 155 8.83 -1.13 -9.16
CA ALA A 155 10.22 -0.70 -9.28
C ALA A 155 10.55 -0.17 -10.68
N SER A 156 10.00 -0.76 -11.75
CA SER A 156 10.23 -0.29 -13.12
C SER A 156 9.49 1.01 -13.45
N VAL A 157 8.30 1.21 -12.86
CA VAL A 157 7.52 2.45 -13.04
C VAL A 157 8.09 3.62 -12.21
N MET A 158 8.75 3.32 -11.09
CA MET A 158 9.28 4.33 -10.16
C MET A 158 10.81 4.54 -10.25
N ALA A 159 11.50 3.79 -11.12
CA ALA A 159 12.93 3.98 -11.43
C ALA A 159 13.16 5.27 -12.23
#